data_AF-A0A4S8MJW5-F1
#
_entry.id   AF-A0A4S8MJW5-F1
#
_cell.length_a   1.000
_cell.length_b   1.000
_cell.length_c   1.000
_cell.angle_alpha   90.00
_cell.angle_beta   90.00
_cell.angle_gamma   90.00
#
_symmetry.space_group_name_H-M   'P 1'
#
loop_
_entity.id
_entity.type
_entity.pdbx_description
1 polymer ?
#
loop_
_entity_poly.entity_id
_entity_poly.type
_entity_poly.pdbx_seq_one_letter_code
_entity_poly.pdbx_strand_id
1 'polypeptide(L)'
;MDLEGSSLMLNVAHSGADLDIQVPFHLRYGELSSSGHASADILMPDAFFSCPSSIAPVVSSAWPSEFSFLINDSKAIIPVRSESTTSSVGRVSVPVGKPEDLALVEIGTALTILVSFCYLAYSFYRTWCRLNPSHSKSE
;
A
#
# COMPACT_ATOMS: atom_id res chain seq x y z
N MET A 1 -7.00 13.09 -4.72
CA MET A 1 -6.38 12.44 -3.55
C MET A 1 -7.03 13.07 -2.36
N ASP A 2 -7.71 12.27 -1.53
CA ASP A 2 -8.37 12.78 -0.33
C ASP A 2 -7.33 13.52 0.52
N LEU A 3 -7.68 14.73 0.96
CA LEU A 3 -6.84 15.58 1.82
C LEU A 3 -6.77 15.03 3.26
N GLU A 4 -7.39 13.88 3.51
CA GLU A 4 -7.30 13.14 4.76
C GLU A 4 -5.94 12.46 4.82
N GLY A 5 -5.00 13.11 5.50
CA GLY A 5 -3.69 12.54 5.77
C GLY A 5 -3.81 11.20 6.50
N SER A 6 -2.85 10.30 6.27
CA SER A 6 -2.74 9.06 7.02
C SER A 6 -1.84 9.29 8.23
N SER A 7 -2.18 8.67 9.35
CA SER A 7 -1.35 8.71 10.55
C SER A 7 -1.00 7.31 11.04
N LEU A 8 0.23 7.13 11.52
CA LEU A 8 0.77 5.85 11.94
C LEU A 8 1.39 5.97 13.33
N MET A 9 0.96 5.12 14.27
CA MET A 9 1.60 4.98 15.56
C MET A 9 2.55 3.78 15.55
N LEU A 10 3.81 4.02 15.93
CA LEU A 10 4.83 2.97 16.05
C LEU A 10 5.27 2.86 17.50
N ASN A 11 5.18 1.64 18.05
CA ASN A 11 5.79 1.34 19.35
C ASN A 11 7.23 0.92 19.12
N VAL A 12 8.17 1.76 19.54
CA VAL A 12 9.61 1.53 19.33
C VAL A 12 10.27 1.24 20.67
N ALA A 13 10.82 0.04 20.81
CA ALA A 13 11.75 -0.28 21.90
C ALA A 13 13.16 0.11 21.46
N HIS A 14 13.75 1.11 22.10
CA HIS A 14 15.09 1.60 21.73
C HIS A 14 16.02 1.72 22.94
N SER A 15 17.30 1.41 22.73
CA SER A 15 18.35 1.43 23.76
C SER A 15 19.60 2.22 23.33
N GLY A 16 19.54 2.98 22.23
CA GLY A 16 20.65 3.78 21.69
C GLY A 16 20.36 5.29 21.69
N ALA A 17 21.32 6.06 21.15
CA ALA A 17 21.21 7.51 20.98
C ALA A 17 20.48 7.89 19.67
N ASP A 18 20.62 7.06 18.63
CA ASP A 18 20.06 7.31 17.30
C ASP A 18 18.98 6.27 16.99
N LEU A 19 17.77 6.77 16.69
CA LEU A 19 16.64 5.96 16.32
C LEU A 19 16.31 6.16 14.84
N ASP A 20 16.62 5.16 14.02
CA ASP A 20 16.17 5.09 12.63
C ASP A 20 14.82 4.34 12.55
N ILE A 21 13.83 4.96 11.93
CA ILE A 21 12.47 4.42 11.81
C ILE A 21 12.17 4.21 10.33
N GLN A 22 12.12 2.96 9.91
CA GLN A 22 11.66 2.60 8.57
C GLN A 22 10.14 2.67 8.51
N VAL A 23 9.62 3.70 7.84
CA VAL A 23 8.19 3.86 7.59
C VAL A 23 7.82 3.11 6.31
N PRO A 24 6.92 2.11 6.36
CA PRO A 24 6.49 1.41 5.15
C PRO A 24 5.61 2.33 4.30
N PHE A 25 6.01 2.56 3.05
CA PHE A 25 5.21 3.29 2.07
C PHE A 25 4.57 2.33 1.09
N HIS A 26 3.26 2.44 0.90
CA HIS A 26 2.55 1.70 -0.13
C HIS A 26 2.16 2.63 -1.27
N LEU A 27 2.95 2.61 -2.34
CA LEU A 27 2.64 3.32 -3.56
C LEU A 27 1.74 2.42 -4.40
N ARG A 28 0.54 2.91 -4.71
CA ARG A 28 -0.37 2.23 -5.65
C ARG A 28 0.15 2.37 -7.08
N TYR A 29 -0.45 1.60 -7.99
CA TYR A 29 -0.17 1.66 -9.41
C TYR A 29 -0.17 3.12 -9.92
N GLY A 30 0.96 3.55 -10.46
CA GLY A 30 1.11 4.85 -11.09
C GLY A 30 0.59 4.84 -12.53
N GLU A 31 0.41 6.04 -13.10
CA GLU A 31 0.13 6.17 -14.52
C GLU A 31 1.32 5.68 -15.37
N LEU A 32 1.02 5.19 -16.57
CA LEU A 32 2.04 4.76 -17.51
C LEU A 32 2.97 5.93 -17.85
N SER A 33 4.27 5.64 -17.95
CA SER A 33 5.29 6.63 -18.25
C SER A 33 6.18 6.15 -19.38
N SER A 34 6.56 7.05 -20.27
CA SER A 34 7.48 6.74 -21.38
C SER A 34 8.86 6.29 -20.88
N SER A 35 9.30 6.76 -19.70
CA SER A 35 10.56 6.36 -19.08
C SER A 35 10.46 5.01 -18.33
N GLY A 36 9.27 4.43 -18.22
CA GLY A 36 8.99 3.30 -17.34
C GLY A 36 9.11 3.64 -15.85
N HIS A 37 9.20 4.92 -15.50
CA HIS A 37 9.23 5.38 -14.11
C HIS A 37 8.29 6.58 -13.93
N ALA A 38 7.57 6.59 -12.82
CA ALA A 38 6.83 7.75 -12.33
C ALA A 38 7.56 8.32 -11.11
N SER A 39 7.61 9.65 -11.01
CA SER A 39 8.12 10.32 -9.82
C SER A 39 6.96 10.87 -9.01
N ALA A 40 7.01 10.67 -7.70
CA ALA A 40 6.08 11.24 -6.75
C ALA A 40 6.86 12.00 -5.68
N ASP A 41 6.35 13.17 -5.35
CA ASP A 41 6.88 14.04 -4.32
C ASP A 41 6.18 13.66 -2.99
N ILE A 42 6.96 13.18 -2.02
CA ILE A 42 6.47 12.71 -0.71
C ILE A 42 6.85 13.75 0.34
N LEU A 43 5.86 14.21 1.09
CA LEU A 43 6.08 15.08 2.24
C LEU A 43 6.67 14.26 3.39
N MET A 44 7.69 14.78 4.05
CA MET A 44 8.15 14.17 5.30
C MET A 44 7.01 14.19 6.34
N PRO A 45 6.80 13.08 7.07
CA PRO A 45 5.75 13.01 8.07
C PRO A 45 6.09 13.90 9.27
N ASP A 46 5.07 14.48 9.87
CA ASP A 46 5.20 15.07 11.20
C ASP A 46 5.40 13.95 12.22
N ALA A 47 6.46 14.05 13.02
CA ALA A 47 6.79 13.06 14.04
C ALA A 47 6.61 13.64 15.45
N PHE A 48 6.15 12.79 16.36
CA PHE A 48 5.92 13.14 17.75
C PHE A 48 6.40 12.00 18.65
N PHE A 49 7.10 12.34 19.73
CA PHE A 49 7.41 11.39 20.79
C PHE A 49 6.32 11.39 21.86
N SER A 50 5.96 10.20 22.32
CA SER A 50 5.11 10.01 23.48
C SER A 50 5.95 9.47 24.63
N CYS A 51 6.08 10.25 25.70
CA CYS A 51 6.85 9.87 26.89
C CYS A 51 5.91 9.74 28.09
N PRO A 52 6.08 8.73 28.98
CA PRO A 52 5.42 8.72 30.27
C PRO A 52 5.88 9.94 31.08
N SER A 53 4.94 10.79 31.50
CA SER A 53 5.25 12.05 32.19
C SER A 53 5.57 11.84 33.67
N SER A 54 6.65 12.47 34.12
CA SER A 54 6.78 13.04 35.48
C SER A 54 6.62 14.57 35.50
N ILE A 55 6.50 15.20 34.32
CA ILE A 55 6.43 16.66 34.10
C ILE A 55 5.16 16.97 33.31
N ALA A 56 4.55 18.14 33.59
CA ALA A 56 3.26 18.56 33.04
C ALA A 56 3.13 18.34 31.53
N PRO A 57 1.98 17.83 31.05
CA PRO A 57 1.79 17.53 29.64
C PRO A 57 1.85 18.82 28.82
N VAL A 58 2.78 18.87 27.87
CA VAL A 58 2.77 19.87 26.81
C VAL A 58 2.09 19.22 25.62
N VAL A 59 0.84 19.59 25.37
CA VAL A 59 0.10 19.14 24.20
C VAL A 59 0.33 20.16 23.10
N SER A 60 1.03 19.76 22.03
CA SER A 60 1.11 20.56 20.81
C SER A 60 -0.26 20.59 20.13
N SER A 61 -0.70 21.76 19.65
CA SER A 61 -1.95 21.91 18.88
C SER A 61 -1.96 21.15 17.55
N ALA A 62 -0.81 20.63 17.13
CA ALA A 62 -0.62 19.85 15.90
C ALA A 62 -0.80 18.33 16.07
N TRP A 63 -1.19 17.86 17.26
CA TRP A 63 -1.41 16.43 17.48
C TRP A 63 -2.66 15.94 16.70
N PRO A 64 -2.58 14.80 15.99
CA PRO A 64 -3.73 14.28 15.25
C PRO A 64 -4.83 13.84 16.22
N SER A 65 -6.04 14.38 16.02
CA SER A 65 -7.19 14.13 16.90
C SER A 65 -7.57 12.66 17.00
N GLU A 66 -7.24 11.88 15.98
CA GLU A 66 -7.48 10.43 15.92
C GLU A 66 -6.74 9.65 17.02
N PHE A 67 -5.63 10.17 17.55
CA PHE A 67 -4.90 9.54 18.65
C PHE A 67 -5.10 10.24 19.99
N SER A 68 -6.03 11.18 20.10
CA SER A 68 -6.27 11.91 21.36
C SER A 68 -6.58 10.97 22.53
N PHE A 69 -7.21 9.82 22.26
CA PHE A 69 -7.50 8.81 23.27
C PHE A 69 -6.26 8.15 23.89
N LEU A 70 -5.10 8.23 23.23
CA LEU A 70 -3.83 7.67 23.73
C LEU A 70 -3.09 8.62 24.66
N ILE A 71 -3.45 9.91 24.61
CA ILE A 71 -3.00 10.94 25.54
C ILE A 71 -3.85 10.80 26.80
N ASN A 72 -3.41 9.94 27.71
CA ASN A 72 -3.87 10.01 29.08
C ASN A 72 -3.15 11.18 29.78
N ASP A 73 -3.72 11.76 30.84
CA ASP A 73 -3.19 12.95 31.54
C ASP A 73 -1.73 12.80 32.03
N SER A 74 -1.20 11.57 32.01
CA SER A 74 0.14 11.18 32.41
C SER A 74 1.15 11.00 31.27
N LYS A 75 0.90 11.49 30.05
CA LYS A 75 1.86 11.42 28.94
C LYS A 75 2.21 12.80 28.38
N ALA A 76 3.49 13.04 28.16
CA ALA A 76 3.99 14.19 27.42
C ALA A 76 4.09 13.85 25.92
N ILE A 77 3.75 14.83 25.09
CA ILE A 77 3.88 14.74 23.63
C ILE A 77 4.90 15.78 23.19
N ILE A 78 5.98 15.33 22.57
CA ILE A 78 7.06 16.21 22.15
C ILE A 78 7.13 16.17 20.62
N PRO A 79 6.82 17.28 19.92
CA PRO A 79 6.99 17.32 18.47
C PRO A 79 8.47 17.19 18.12
N VAL A 80 8.78 16.30 17.18
CA VAL A 80 10.13 16.17 16.62
C VAL A 80 10.30 17.30 15.62
N ARG A 81 11.02 18.36 16.01
CA ARG A 81 11.37 19.43 15.08
C ARG A 81 12.37 18.90 14.07
N SER A 82 11.95 18.75 12.82
CA SER A 82 12.90 18.68 11.71
C SER A 82 13.57 20.06 11.58
N GLU A 83 14.90 20.12 11.63
CA GLU A 83 15.66 21.37 11.48
C GLU A 83 15.49 22.02 10.09
N SER A 84 14.89 21.31 9.13
CA SER A 84 14.60 21.84 7.80
C SER A 84 13.36 22.74 7.81
N THR A 85 13.57 24.05 7.83
CA THR A 85 12.54 25.10 7.72
C THR A 85 11.86 25.16 6.35
N THR A 86 12.36 24.41 5.37
CA THR A 86 11.69 24.14 4.10
C THR A 86 11.11 22.75 4.13
N SER A 87 9.80 22.61 3.90
CA SER A 87 9.12 21.32 3.70
C SER A 87 9.97 20.42 2.82
N SER A 88 10.71 19.48 3.41
CA SER A 88 11.62 18.65 2.62
C SER A 88 10.75 17.63 1.90
N VAL A 89 10.67 17.82 0.58
CA VAL A 89 9.94 16.93 -0.31
C VAL A 89 10.92 15.84 -0.71
N GLY A 90 10.70 14.63 -0.22
CA GLY A 90 11.42 13.45 -0.68
C GLY A 90 10.87 13.05 -2.04
N ARG A 91 11.68 13.15 -3.10
CA ARG A 91 11.27 12.67 -4.42
C ARG A 91 11.54 11.18 -4.53
N VAL A 92 10.49 10.39 -4.71
CA VAL A 92 10.57 8.94 -4.92
C VAL A 92 10.31 8.62 -6.38
N SER A 93 11.15 7.76 -6.96
CA SER A 93 10.97 7.22 -8.31
C SER A 93 10.48 5.78 -8.21
N VAL A 94 9.35 5.49 -8.85
CA VAL A 94 8.69 4.18 -8.83
C VAL A 94 8.66 3.61 -10.24
N PRO A 95 8.99 2.32 -10.43
CA PRO A 95 8.82 1.69 -11.73
C PRO A 95 7.33 1.62 -12.08
N VAL A 96 6.99 2.02 -13.30
CA VAL A 96 5.64 1.93 -13.86
C VAL A 96 5.71 1.31 -15.25
N GLY A 97 4.58 0.82 -15.73
CA GLY A 97 4.50 0.28 -17.09
C GLY A 97 4.78 1.37 -18.14
N LYS A 98 5.38 0.96 -19.25
CA LYS A 98 5.44 1.81 -20.44
C LYS A 98 4.19 1.64 -21.30
N PRO A 99 3.76 2.68 -22.03
CA PRO A 99 2.62 2.58 -22.93
C PRO A 99 2.86 1.61 -24.10
N GLU A 100 4.12 1.42 -24.51
CA GLU A 100 4.48 0.49 -25.60
C GLU A 100 4.24 -0.98 -25.25
N ASP A 101 4.31 -1.34 -23.97
CA ASP A 101 4.09 -2.71 -23.50
C ASP A 101 2.60 -3.03 -23.34
N LEU A 102 1.73 -2.03 -23.37
CA LEU A 102 0.30 -2.17 -23.08
C LEU A 102 -0.39 -3.14 -24.06
N ALA A 103 -0.16 -2.96 -25.36
CA ALA A 103 -0.77 -3.81 -26.39
C ALA A 103 -0.36 -5.28 -26.26
N LEU A 104 0.90 -5.54 -25.88
CA LEU A 104 1.40 -6.90 -25.67
C LEU A 104 0.72 -7.57 -24.47
N VAL A 105 0.59 -6.83 -23.35
CA VAL A 105 -0.07 -7.30 -22.13
C VAL A 105 -1.55 -7.58 -22.40
N GLU A 106 -2.22 -6.70 -23.13
CA GLU A 106 -3.63 -6.86 -23.51
C GLU A 106 -3.85 -8.12 -24.35
N ILE A 107 -3.04 -8.31 -25.41
CA ILE A 107 -3.13 -9.49 -26.27
C ILE A 107 -2.82 -10.77 -25.50
N GLY A 108 -1.76 -10.76 -24.68
CA GLY A 108 -1.37 -11.90 -23.85
C GLY A 108 -2.46 -12.29 -22.85
N THR A 109 -3.09 -11.30 -22.22
CA THR A 109 -4.20 -11.51 -21.30
C THR A 109 -5.42 -12.08 -22.02
N ALA A 110 -5.80 -11.50 -23.17
CA ALA A 110 -6.92 -11.99 -23.98
C ALA A 110 -6.72 -13.43 -24.44
N LEU A 111 -5.51 -13.78 -24.92
CA LEU A 111 -5.17 -15.13 -25.34
C LEU A 111 -5.20 -16.12 -24.17
N THR A 112 -4.68 -15.71 -23.01
CA THR A 112 -4.72 -16.53 -21.78
C THR A 112 -6.15 -16.83 -21.35
N ILE A 113 -7.02 -15.83 -21.37
CA ILE A 113 -8.45 -16.00 -21.07
C ILE A 113 -9.10 -16.93 -22.08
N LEU A 114 -8.83 -16.76 -23.38
CA LEU A 114 -9.38 -17.60 -24.44
C LEU A 114 -8.95 -19.07 -24.29
N VAL A 115 -7.66 -19.33 -24.06
CA VAL A 115 -7.14 -20.69 -23.83
C VAL A 115 -7.80 -21.31 -22.59
N SER A 116 -7.92 -20.54 -21.51
CA SER A 116 -8.60 -20.99 -20.29
C SER A 116 -10.06 -21.37 -20.57
N PHE A 117 -10.76 -20.57 -21.38
CA PHE A 117 -12.14 -20.86 -21.78
C PHE A 117 -12.25 -22.12 -22.65
N CYS A 118 -11.38 -22.29 -23.65
CA CYS A 118 -11.32 -23.50 -24.47
C CYS A 118 -11.04 -24.75 -23.64
N TYR A 119 -10.14 -24.66 -22.66
CA TYR A 119 -9.84 -25.75 -21.74
C TYR A 119 -11.06 -26.14 -20.89
N LEU A 120 -11.79 -25.15 -20.37
CA LEU A 120 -13.04 -25.40 -19.63
C LEU A 120 -14.10 -26.05 -20.52
N ALA A 121 -14.30 -25.54 -21.74
CA ALA A 121 -15.24 -26.12 -22.70
C ALA A 121 -14.89 -27.58 -23.05
N TYR A 122 -13.61 -27.86 -23.28
CA TYR A 122 -13.12 -29.23 -23.49
C TYR A 122 -13.39 -30.13 -22.26
N SER A 123 -13.14 -29.62 -21.05
CA SER A 123 -13.37 -30.35 -19.81
C SER A 123 -14.86 -30.67 -19.60
N PHE A 124 -15.75 -29.72 -19.93
CA PHE A 124 -17.19 -29.94 -19.93
C PHE A 124 -17.62 -30.98 -20.96
N TYR A 125 -17.13 -30.87 -22.20
CA TYR A 125 -17.43 -31.83 -23.25
C TYR A 125 -17.00 -33.25 -22.86
N ARG A 126 -15.77 -33.41 -22.36
CA ARG A 126 -15.25 -34.69 -21.87
C ARG A 126 -16.11 -35.26 -20.75
N THR A 127 -16.51 -34.42 -19.80
CA THR A 127 -17.37 -34.82 -18.68
C THR A 127 -18.75 -35.24 -19.17
N TRP A 128 -19.33 -34.51 -20.12
CA TRP A 128 -20.60 -34.85 -20.76
C TRP A 128 -20.55 -36.22 -21.45
N CYS A 129 -19.53 -36.46 -22.29
CA CYS A 129 -19.35 -37.76 -22.94
C CYS A 129 -19.20 -38.90 -21.93
N ARG A 130 -18.53 -38.67 -20.80
CA ARG A 130 -18.39 -39.67 -19.73
C ARG A 130 -19.71 -39.96 -19.00
N LEU A 131 -20.57 -38.95 -18.83
CA LEU A 131 -21.86 -39.07 -18.14
C LEU A 131 -22.97 -39.63 -19.05
N ASN A 132 -22.76 -39.63 -20.36
CA ASN A 132 -23.70 -40.19 -21.33
C ASN A 132 -23.17 -41.48 -21.99
N PRO A 133 -22.72 -42.51 -21.23
CA PRO A 133 -22.61 -43.84 -21.82
C PRO A 133 -24.04 -44.26 -22.11
N SER A 134 -24.31 -44.51 -23.39
CA SER A 134 -25.60 -44.94 -23.91
C SER A 134 -26.26 -45.88 -22.92
N HIS A 135 -27.47 -45.51 -22.54
CA HIS A 135 -28.41 -46.32 -21.77
C HIS A 135 -28.87 -47.50 -22.65
N SER A 136 -27.93 -48.30 -23.17
CA SER A 136 -28.18 -49.55 -23.87
C SER A 136 -28.64 -50.57 -22.83
N LYS A 137 -29.87 -50.38 -22.34
CA LYS A 137 -30.68 -51.50 -21.92
C LYS A 137 -30.94 -52.30 -23.19
N SER A 138 -30.07 -53.28 -23.44
CA SER A 138 -30.37 -54.40 -24.31
C SER A 138 -31.57 -55.11 -23.70
N GLU A 139 -32.74 -54.86 -24.26
CA GLU A 139 -33.95 -55.65 -24.07
C GLU A 139 -33.96 -56.79 -25.09
#